data_AF-A0A1Q7ZE93-F1
#
_entry.id   AF-A0A1Q7ZE93-F1
#
_cell.length_a   1.000
_cell.length_b   1.000
_cell.length_c   1.000
_cell.angle_alpha   90.00
_cell.angle_beta   90.00
_cell.angle_gamma   90.00
#
_symmetry.space_group_name_H-M   'P 1'
#
loop_
_entity.id
_entity.type
_entity.pdbx_description
1 polymer ?
#
loop_
_entity_poly.entity_id
_entity_poly.type
_entity_poly.pdbx_seq_one_letter_code
_entity_poly.pdbx_strand_id
1 'polypeptide(L)'
;MAAETSEVVRHDVNCPYCGGVFDLFSASWCSHWPVGTQSKQCPRCARCLCDHPSYREPRMWMDAPLVFQKRGFPRLFLLYL
;
A
#
# COMPACT_ATOMS: atom_id res chain seq x y z
N MET A 1 7.50 -21.75 -26.07
CA MET A 1 7.52 -21.68 -24.59
C MET A 1 7.49 -20.22 -24.22
N ALA A 2 6.30 -19.68 -23.95
CA ALA A 2 6.16 -18.28 -23.57
C ALA A 2 6.80 -18.11 -22.20
N ALA A 3 7.85 -17.29 -22.12
CA ALA A 3 8.26 -16.74 -20.84
C ALA A 3 7.08 -15.92 -20.34
N GLU A 4 6.29 -16.50 -19.44
CA GLU A 4 5.42 -15.75 -18.56
C GLU A 4 6.33 -14.85 -17.74
N THR A 5 6.72 -13.71 -18.32
CA THR A 5 7.28 -12.60 -17.59
C THR A 5 6.13 -12.18 -16.68
N SER A 6 6.09 -12.80 -15.51
CA SER A 6 5.38 -12.25 -14.37
C SER A 6 6.10 -10.94 -14.10
N GLU A 7 5.65 -9.88 -14.78
CA GLU A 7 6.03 -8.53 -14.47
C GLU A 7 5.67 -8.37 -13.00
N VAL A 8 6.68 -8.46 -12.14
CA VAL A 8 6.53 -8.21 -10.72
C VAL A 8 6.23 -6.73 -10.66
N VAL A 9 4.94 -6.38 -10.80
CA VAL A 9 4.50 -4.99 -10.66
C VAL A 9 4.87 -4.62 -9.25
N ARG A 10 5.92 -3.81 -9.15
CA ARG A 10 6.39 -3.18 -7.92
C ARG A 10 5.86 -1.77 -7.92
N HIS A 11 5.44 -1.32 -6.76
CA HIS A 11 4.98 0.02 -6.53
C HIS A 11 5.74 0.59 -5.34
N ASP A 12 6.85 1.22 -5.66
CA ASP A 12 7.75 1.80 -4.66
C ASP A 12 7.11 3.05 -4.06
N VAL A 13 6.83 2.99 -2.76
CA VAL A 13 6.24 4.10 -2.01
C VAL A 13 7.20 4.54 -0.93
N ASN A 14 7.20 5.84 -0.62
CA ASN A 14 8.02 6.39 0.45
C ASN A 14 7.24 6.36 1.77
N CYS A 15 7.84 5.77 2.81
CA CYS A 15 7.29 5.83 4.14
C CYS A 15 7.35 7.25 4.71
N PRO A 16 6.22 7.89 5.06
CA PRO A 16 6.21 9.25 5.61
C PRO A 16 6.88 9.36 6.99
N TYR A 17 7.09 8.23 7.68
CA TYR A 17 7.68 8.22 9.02
C TYR A 17 9.21 8.11 9.02
N CYS A 18 9.78 7.27 8.15
CA CYS A 18 11.22 7.01 8.12
C CYS A 18 11.91 7.45 6.83
N GLY A 19 11.16 7.94 5.84
CA GLY A 19 11.69 8.30 4.51
C GLY A 19 12.18 7.09 3.70
N GLY A 20 11.87 5.87 4.15
CA GLY A 20 12.29 4.65 3.49
C GLY A 20 11.38 4.30 2.32
N VAL A 21 11.98 4.08 1.15
CA VAL A 21 11.28 3.52 -0.01
C VAL A 21 11.09 2.02 0.17
N PHE A 22 9.89 1.52 -0.13
CA PHE A 22 9.58 0.10 -0.10
C PHE A 22 8.48 -0.25 -1.10
N ASP A 23 8.45 -1.51 -1.54
CA ASP A 23 7.40 -2.00 -2.42
C ASP A 23 6.08 -2.20 -1.67
N LEU A 24 5.05 -1.47 -2.10
CA LEU A 24 3.71 -1.52 -1.51
C LEU A 24 3.10 -2.92 -1.62
N PHE A 25 3.30 -3.60 -2.75
CA PHE A 25 2.66 -4.90 -2.99
C PHE A 25 3.28 -6.02 -2.15
N SER A 26 4.60 -6.02 -2.01
CA SER A 26 5.38 -6.96 -1.19
C SER A 26 5.33 -6.63 0.31
N ALA A 27 4.93 -5.43 0.70
CA ALA A 27 4.80 -5.06 2.10
C ALA A 27 3.74 -5.90 2.82
N SER A 28 3.97 -6.19 4.10
CA SER A 28 3.00 -6.89 4.95
C SER A 28 1.77 -6.01 5.22
N TRP A 29 0.60 -6.63 5.31
CA TRP A 29 -0.61 -5.94 5.75
C TRP A 29 -0.58 -5.74 7.27
N CYS A 30 -1.07 -4.59 7.73
CA CYS A 30 -1.22 -4.35 9.16
C CYS A 30 -2.37 -5.19 9.73
N SER A 31 -2.21 -5.68 10.96
CA SER A 31 -3.24 -6.43 11.69
C SER A 31 -4.17 -5.55 12.54
N HIS A 32 -4.02 -4.21 12.49
CA HIS A 32 -4.84 -3.27 13.27
C HIS A 32 -6.29 -3.16 12.80
N TRP A 33 -6.59 -3.54 11.56
CA TRP A 33 -7.91 -3.38 10.94
C TRP A 33 -8.43 -4.72 10.40
N PRO A 34 -9.76 -4.90 10.27
CA PRO A 34 -10.33 -6.08 9.64
C PRO A 34 -9.89 -6.21 8.18
N VAL A 35 -9.80 -7.46 7.71
CA VAL A 35 -9.37 -7.82 6.35
C VAL A 35 -10.16 -7.00 5.32
N GLY A 36 -9.46 -6.27 4.44
CA GLY A 36 -10.06 -5.40 3.42
C GLY A 36 -9.98 -3.89 3.69
N THR A 37 -9.69 -3.46 4.93
CA THR A 37 -9.43 -2.04 5.29
C THR A 37 -8.01 -1.81 5.82
N GLN A 38 -7.20 -2.87 5.81
CA GLN A 38 -5.84 -2.87 6.29
C GLN A 38 -4.95 -1.98 5.43
N SER A 39 -4.01 -1.30 6.07
CA SER A 39 -2.92 -0.58 5.40
C SER A 39 -1.70 -1.49 5.24
N LYS A 40 -0.71 -1.04 4.46
CA LYS A 40 0.59 -1.69 4.43
C LYS A 40 1.47 -1.21 5.59
N GLN A 41 2.21 -2.15 6.16
CA GLN A 41 3.22 -1.91 7.18
C GLN A 41 4.56 -1.68 6.49
N CYS A 42 5.25 -0.61 6.88
CA CYS A 42 6.59 -0.34 6.37
C CYS A 42 7.57 -1.40 6.90
N PRO A 43 8.31 -2.11 6.03
CA PRO A 43 9.27 -3.13 6.45
C PRO A 43 10.52 -2.55 7.14
N ARG A 44 10.77 -1.23 7.01
CA ARG A 44 11.96 -0.57 7.59
C ARG A 44 11.73 -0.11 9.03
N CYS A 45 10.63 0.59 9.28
CA CYS A 45 10.32 1.15 10.60
C CYS A 45 9.22 0.39 11.35
N ALA A 46 8.67 -0.67 10.77
CA ALA A 46 7.56 -1.46 11.29
C ALA A 46 6.28 -0.66 11.62
N ARG A 47 6.19 0.62 11.19
CA ARG A 47 4.98 1.44 11.34
C ARG A 47 3.97 1.14 10.24
N CYS A 48 2.71 1.14 10.63
CA CYS A 48 1.59 0.96 9.72
C CYS A 48 1.09 2.31 9.23
N LEU A 49 0.77 2.45 7.94
CA LEU A 49 0.25 3.71 7.44
C LEU A 49 -1.14 4.03 8.00
N CYS A 50 -1.87 3.03 8.48
CA CYS A 50 -3.16 3.21 9.16
C CYS A 50 -3.10 4.05 10.44
N ASP A 51 -1.90 4.18 11.02
CA ASP A 51 -1.66 5.02 12.20
C ASP A 51 -1.58 6.51 11.83
N HIS A 52 -1.40 6.83 10.55
CA HIS A 52 -1.27 8.21 10.10
C HIS A 52 -2.60 8.94 10.29
N PRO A 53 -2.63 10.16 10.86
CA PRO A 53 -3.89 10.88 11.09
C PRO A 53 -4.67 11.11 9.78
N SER A 54 -3.94 11.41 8.69
CA SER A 54 -4.53 11.56 7.37
C SER A 54 -5.08 10.26 6.78
N TYR A 55 -4.74 9.08 7.31
CA TYR A 55 -5.31 7.81 6.86
C TYR A 55 -6.81 7.72 7.12
N ARG A 56 -7.32 8.46 8.12
CA ARG A 56 -8.76 8.55 8.37
C ARG A 56 -9.44 9.63 7.53
N GLU A 57 -8.68 10.48 6.85
CA GLU A 57 -9.20 11.58 6.05
C GLU A 57 -9.70 11.05 4.69
N PRO A 58 -11.01 11.05 4.41
CA PRO A 58 -11.55 10.49 3.16
C PRO A 58 -11.01 11.17 1.90
N ARG A 59 -10.57 12.43 2.01
CA ARG A 59 -10.00 13.23 0.93
C ARG A 59 -8.60 12.76 0.50
N MET A 60 -7.91 12.05 1.38
CA MET A 60 -6.60 11.45 1.11
C MET A 60 -6.73 10.04 0.51
N TRP A 61 -7.96 9.60 0.25
CA TRP A 61 -8.24 8.37 -0.46
C TRP A 61 -8.81 8.68 -1.83
N MET A 62 -8.33 7.95 -2.82
CA MET A 62 -8.90 7.92 -4.15
C MET A 62 -9.27 6.49 -4.53
N ASP A 63 -10.18 6.35 -5.47
CA ASP A 63 -10.45 5.05 -6.09
C ASP A 63 -9.16 4.52 -6.72
N ALA A 64 -8.77 3.32 -6.33
CA ALA A 64 -7.52 2.75 -6.80
C ALA A 64 -7.66 2.40 -8.29
N PRO A 65 -6.60 2.55 -9.11
CA PRO A 65 -6.61 2.06 -10.48
C PRO A 65 -6.92 0.54 -10.53
N LEU A 66 -7.45 0.05 -11.66
CA LEU A 66 -7.82 -1.37 -11.81
C LEU A 66 -6.69 -2.34 -11.43
N VAL A 67 -5.43 -1.96 -11.67
CA VAL A 67 -4.24 -2.76 -11.30
C VAL A 67 -4.13 -2.97 -9.79
N PHE A 68 -4.43 -1.95 -8.99
CA PHE A 68 -4.41 -2.00 -7.53
C PHE A 68 -5.62 -2.73 -6.97
N GLN A 69 -6.81 -2.50 -7.55
CA GLN A 69 -8.03 -3.20 -7.17
C GLN A 69 -7.89 -4.72 -7.33
N LYS A 70 -7.29 -5.17 -8.45
CA LYS A 70 -6.99 -6.60 -8.68
C LYS A 70 -6.06 -7.22 -7.62
N ARG A 71 -5.31 -6.39 -6.89
CA ARG A 71 -4.41 -6.80 -5.81
C ARG A 71 -4.99 -6.58 -4.40
N GLY A 72 -6.28 -6.29 -4.31
CA GLY A 72 -6.98 -6.13 -3.04
C GLY A 72 -6.91 -4.73 -2.44
N PHE A 73 -6.52 -3.72 -3.21
CA PHE A 73 -6.60 -2.31 -2.81
C PHE A 73 -7.84 -1.67 -3.44
N PRO A 74 -9.00 -1.66 -2.76
CA PRO A 74 -10.19 -1.00 -3.29
C PRO A 74 -10.00 0.51 -3.42
N ARG A 75 -9.23 1.10 -2.50
CA ARG A 75 -8.88 2.52 -2.50
C ARG A 75 -7.38 2.67 -2.33
N LEU A 76 -6.82 3.65 -3.03
CA LEU A 76 -5.43 4.03 -2.91
C LEU A 76 -5.34 5.27 -2.03
N PHE A 77 -4.46 5.21 -1.04
CA PHE A 77 -4.14 6.36 -0.22
C PHE A 77 -3.13 7.24 -0.96
N LEU A 78 -3.30 8.56 -0.94
CA LEU A 78 -2.46 9.47 -1.73
C LEU A 78 -0.97 9.42 -1.38
N LEU A 79 -0.59 9.01 -0.15
CA LEU A 79 0.83 8.77 0.19
C LEU A 79 1.40 7.49 -0.42
N TYR A 80 0.58 6.70 -1.10
CA TYR A 80 1.00 5.58 -1.92
C TYR A 80 1.08 5.95 -3.41
N LEU A 81 0.94 7.22 -3.82
CA LEU A 81 1.19 7.65 -5.20
C LEU A 81 2.64 8.02 -5.44
#